data_AF-A0A645H586-F1
#
_entry.id   AF-A0A645H586-F1
#
_cell.length_a   1.000
_cell.length_b   1.000
_cell.length_c   1.000
_cell.angle_alpha   90.00
_cell.angle_beta   90.00
_cell.angle_gamma   90.00
#
_symmetry.space_group_name_H-M   'P 1'
#
loop_
_entity.id
_entity.type
_entity.pdbx_description
1 polymer ?
#
loop_
_entity_poly.entity_id
_entity_poly.type
_entity_poly.pdbx_seq_one_letter_code
_entity_poly.pdbx_strand_id
1 'polypeptide(L)'
;MKENALIVVGDLSAKKLVKTKMAKSVLDTGFSALKTILKYKCENAGVLFEEVSERFTTQICSCCGEITSSSPQGRTDLRIRVWECECGSINHRDLNSAKNILALGHKRLAVGINLLSGG
;
A
#
# COMPACT_ATOMS: atom_id res chain seq x y z
N MET A 1 4.66 17.76 19.15
CA MET A 1 4.85 16.38 18.65
C MET A 1 4.26 16.31 17.26
N LYS A 2 4.92 15.66 16.29
CA LYS A 2 4.30 15.42 14.97
C LYS A 2 3.33 14.26 15.13
N GLU A 3 2.05 14.47 14.82
CA GLU A 3 0.98 13.48 15.03
C GLU A 3 1.11 12.24 14.13
N ASN A 4 1.85 12.34 13.01
CA ASN A 4 2.10 11.22 12.09
C ASN A 4 3.61 11.09 11.83
N ALA A 5 4.26 10.09 12.45
CA ALA A 5 5.70 9.84 12.33
C ALA A 5 6.09 8.92 11.16
N LEU A 6 5.11 8.34 10.44
CA LEU A 6 5.32 7.33 9.41
C LEU A 6 4.32 7.49 8.27
N ILE A 7 4.82 7.42 7.03
CA ILE A 7 4.03 7.29 5.81
C ILE A 7 4.47 6.01 5.10
N VAL A 8 3.51 5.14 4.81
CA VAL A 8 3.74 3.85 4.12
C VAL A 8 2.98 3.84 2.80
N VAL A 9 3.65 3.47 1.71
CA VAL A 9 3.08 3.43 0.37
C VAL A 9 3.23 2.05 -0.24
N GLY A 10 2.20 1.59 -0.96
CA GLY A 10 2.26 0.35 -1.73
C GLY A 10 3.17 0.46 -2.96
N ASP A 11 3.87 -0.63 -3.27
CA ASP A 11 4.73 -0.74 -4.45
C ASP A 11 3.89 -0.79 -5.73
N LEU A 12 3.53 0.39 -6.23
CA LEU A 12 2.89 0.58 -7.53
C LEU A 12 3.91 0.23 -8.62
N SER A 13 4.17 -1.06 -8.81
CA SER A 13 5.18 -1.48 -9.76
C SER A 13 4.58 -1.37 -11.16
N ALA A 14 5.25 -0.56 -11.97
CA ALA A 14 5.08 -0.40 -13.40
C ALA A 14 4.79 -1.72 -14.14
N LYS A 15 5.44 -2.80 -13.71
CA LYS A 15 5.31 -4.15 -14.30
C LYS A 15 3.96 -4.82 -14.01
N LYS A 16 3.23 -4.42 -12.96
CA LYS A 16 1.92 -4.98 -12.57
C LYS A 16 0.73 -4.29 -13.26
N LEU A 17 0.87 -3.02 -13.69
CA LEU A 17 -0.19 -2.23 -14.33
C LEU A 17 -0.36 -2.48 -15.86
N VAL A 18 0.24 -3.55 -16.37
CA VAL A 18 0.59 -3.72 -17.80
C VAL A 18 -0.39 -4.64 -18.51
N LYS A 19 -1.41 -4.06 -19.14
CA LYS A 19 -2.06 -4.70 -20.30
C LYS A 19 -2.25 -3.79 -21.52
N THR A 20 -1.71 -2.57 -21.56
CA THR A 20 -1.69 -1.74 -22.78
C THR A 20 -0.37 -0.95 -22.91
N LYS A 21 0.16 -0.84 -24.14
CA LYS A 21 1.56 -0.41 -24.43
C LYS A 21 1.80 1.11 -24.47
N MET A 22 0.78 1.97 -24.48
CA MET A 22 0.98 3.42 -24.74
C MET A 22 0.78 4.32 -23.49
N ALA A 23 -0.06 3.94 -22.53
CA ALA A 23 -0.35 4.73 -21.31
C ALA A 23 0.57 4.38 -20.12
N LYS A 24 1.24 3.24 -20.20
CA LYS A 24 2.00 2.64 -19.10
C LYS A 24 3.22 3.48 -18.70
N SER A 25 4.10 3.83 -19.63
CA SER A 25 5.35 4.52 -19.29
C SER A 25 5.11 5.90 -18.68
N VAL A 26 4.05 6.60 -19.09
CA VAL A 26 3.67 7.92 -18.56
C VAL A 26 3.12 7.80 -17.14
N LEU A 27 2.22 6.84 -16.89
CA LEU A 27 1.67 6.59 -15.55
C LEU A 27 2.76 6.12 -14.58
N ASP A 28 3.64 5.21 -15.02
CA ASP A 28 4.75 4.69 -14.21
C ASP A 28 5.78 5.78 -13.85
N THR A 29 6.06 6.69 -14.80
CA THR A 29 6.92 7.86 -14.57
C THR A 29 6.26 8.83 -13.59
N GLY A 30 4.95 9.06 -13.71
CA GLY A 30 4.18 9.91 -12.79
C GLY A 30 4.19 9.39 -11.36
N PHE A 31 3.93 8.09 -11.16
CA PHE A 31 3.99 7.49 -9.82
C PHE A 31 5.40 7.46 -9.24
N SER A 32 6.42 7.23 -10.07
CA SER A 32 7.81 7.29 -9.62
C SER A 32 8.19 8.71 -9.15
N ALA A 33 7.81 9.74 -9.92
CA ALA A 33 8.03 11.14 -9.55
C ALA A 33 7.27 11.51 -8.26
N LEU A 34 6.01 11.08 -8.13
CA LEU A 34 5.21 11.29 -6.92
C LEU A 34 5.89 10.68 -5.68
N LYS A 35 6.37 9.43 -5.79
CA LYS A 35 7.10 8.77 -4.68
C LYS A 35 8.37 9.53 -4.31
N THR A 36 9.15 9.99 -5.28
CA THR A 36 10.36 10.77 -5.02
C THR A 36 10.05 12.07 -4.28
N ILE A 37 9.03 12.82 -4.74
CA ILE A 37 8.62 14.07 -4.10
C ILE A 37 8.11 13.80 -2.69
N LEU A 38 7.30 12.75 -2.50
CA LEU A 38 6.75 12.39 -1.19
C LEU A 38 7.86 12.00 -0.21
N LYS A 39 8.82 11.17 -0.63
CA LYS A 39 9.98 10.81 0.18
C LYS A 39 10.78 12.04 0.61
N TYR A 40 11.10 12.92 -0.34
CA TYR A 40 11.79 14.18 -0.06
C TYR A 40 11.04 15.05 0.96
N LYS A 41 9.71 15.16 0.83
CA LYS A 41 8.89 15.91 1.80
C LYS A 41 8.85 15.25 3.18
N CYS A 42 8.84 13.92 3.24
CA CYS A 42 8.92 13.17 4.50
C CYS A 42 10.24 13.42 5.21
N GLU A 43 11.37 13.37 4.49
CA GLU A 43 12.71 13.66 5.01
C GLU A 43 12.79 15.08 5.59
N ASN A 44 12.35 16.09 4.83
CA ASN A 44 12.27 17.48 5.32
C ASN A 44 11.37 17.63 6.55
N ALA A 45 10.32 16.82 6.65
CA ALA A 45 9.40 16.82 7.75
C ALA A 45 9.80 15.85 8.88
N GLY A 46 10.97 15.20 8.85
CA GLY A 46 11.36 14.21 9.86
C GLY A 46 10.32 13.09 10.06
N VAL A 47 9.62 12.72 8.98
CA VAL A 47 8.64 11.63 8.91
C VAL A 47 9.31 10.46 8.20
N LEU A 48 9.14 9.24 8.72
CA LEU A 48 9.66 8.04 8.07
C LEU A 48 8.83 7.69 6.83
N PHE A 49 9.50 7.34 5.74
CA PHE A 49 8.86 6.92 4.49
C PHE A 49 9.23 5.48 4.16
N GLU A 50 8.23 4.62 3.96
CA GLU A 50 8.42 3.20 3.67
C GLU A 50 7.61 2.73 2.46
N GLU A 51 8.21 1.88 1.62
CA GLU A 51 7.53 1.22 0.50
C GLU A 51 7.33 -0.28 0.79
N VAL A 52 6.11 -0.77 0.63
CA VAL A 52 5.73 -2.17 0.93
C VAL A 52 5.02 -2.83 -0.24
N SER A 53 5.04 -4.17 -0.31
CA SER A 53 4.33 -4.89 -1.38
C SER A 53 2.82 -4.66 -1.28
N GLU A 54 2.19 -4.14 -2.33
CA GLU A 54 0.74 -3.91 -2.36
C GLU A 54 -0.08 -5.19 -2.63
N ARG A 55 0.61 -6.30 -2.91
CA ARG A 55 -0.01 -7.56 -3.31
C ARG A 55 -1.06 -8.01 -2.29
N PHE A 56 -2.26 -8.33 -2.80
CA PHE A 56 -3.42 -8.81 -2.04
C PHE A 56 -3.99 -7.82 -0.99
N THR A 57 -3.47 -6.61 -0.87
CA THR A 57 -3.94 -5.65 0.15
C THR A 57 -5.40 -5.23 -0.04
N THR A 58 -5.93 -5.33 -1.26
CA THR A 58 -7.35 -5.09 -1.57
C THR A 58 -8.25 -6.30 -1.31
N GLN A 59 -7.69 -7.49 -1.05
CA GLN A 59 -8.42 -8.76 -0.89
C GLN A 59 -8.38 -9.27 0.55
N ILE A 60 -7.22 -9.13 1.20
CA ILE A 60 -7.02 -9.48 2.60
C ILE A 60 -7.93 -8.60 3.45
N CYS A 61 -8.73 -9.21 4.32
CA CYS A 61 -9.51 -8.46 5.30
C CYS A 61 -8.56 -7.85 6.34
N SER A 62 -8.62 -6.53 6.52
CA SER A 62 -7.81 -5.82 7.52
C SER A 62 -8.21 -6.12 8.96
N CYS A 63 -9.37 -6.76 9.18
CA CYS A 63 -9.83 -7.19 10.50
C CYS A 63 -9.31 -8.58 10.89
N CYS A 64 -9.47 -9.59 10.04
CA CYS A 64 -9.10 -10.98 10.36
C CYS A 64 -7.81 -11.47 9.69
N GLY A 65 -7.29 -10.74 8.69
CA GLY A 65 -6.07 -11.11 7.96
C GLY A 65 -6.25 -12.14 6.85
N GLU A 66 -7.46 -12.66 6.65
CA GLU A 66 -7.75 -13.71 5.67
C GLU A 66 -8.26 -13.17 4.34
N ILE A 67 -8.03 -13.93 3.26
CA ILE A 67 -8.74 -13.77 1.99
C ILE A 67 -9.87 -14.79 2.00
N THR A 68 -11.10 -14.31 2.03
CA THR A 68 -12.29 -15.16 2.13
C THR A 68 -12.95 -15.35 0.76
N SER A 69 -13.96 -16.22 0.70
CA SER A 69 -14.73 -16.42 -0.55
C SER A 69 -15.47 -15.15 -0.99
N SER A 70 -15.81 -14.29 -0.02
CA SER A 70 -16.42 -12.97 -0.25
C SER A 70 -15.43 -11.87 -0.63
N SER A 71 -14.12 -12.10 -0.57
CA SER A 71 -13.13 -11.11 -0.97
C SER A 71 -13.21 -10.85 -2.48
N PRO A 72 -13.12 -9.58 -2.95
CA PRO A 72 -13.11 -9.27 -4.37
C PRO A 72 -11.91 -9.90 -5.08
N GLN A 73 -12.12 -10.61 -6.20
CA GLN A 73 -11.04 -11.29 -6.91
C GLN A 73 -11.00 -10.96 -8.40
N GLY A 74 -9.78 -10.82 -8.92
CA GLY A 74 -9.57 -10.58 -10.35
C GLY A 74 -10.11 -9.24 -10.87
N ARG A 75 -10.20 -9.12 -12.19
CA ARG A 75 -10.53 -7.86 -12.88
C ARG A 75 -12.02 -7.55 -12.87
N THR A 76 -12.86 -8.58 -12.91
CA THR A 76 -14.33 -8.45 -12.90
C THR A 76 -14.83 -7.76 -11.65
N ASP A 77 -14.12 -7.95 -10.54
CA ASP A 77 -14.55 -7.50 -9.24
C ASP A 77 -13.99 -6.13 -8.90
N LEU A 78 -13.24 -5.46 -9.80
CA LEU A 78 -12.69 -4.12 -9.55
C LEU A 78 -13.75 -3.08 -9.16
N ARG A 79 -15.00 -3.29 -9.59
CA ARG A 79 -16.15 -2.44 -9.26
C ARG A 79 -16.66 -2.60 -7.82
N ILE A 80 -16.30 -3.67 -7.11
CA ILE A 80 -16.80 -3.94 -5.75
C ILE A 80 -16.07 -3.01 -4.76
N ARG A 81 -16.70 -1.90 -4.37
CA ARG A 81 -16.08 -0.92 -3.46
C ARG A 81 -16.29 -1.24 -1.99
N VAL A 82 -17.30 -2.05 -1.68
CA VAL A 82 -17.64 -2.49 -0.33
C VAL A 82 -17.98 -3.97 -0.38
N TRP A 83 -17.48 -4.76 0.57
CA TRP A 83 -17.86 -6.16 0.76
C TRP A 83 -17.86 -6.51 2.25
N GLU A 84 -18.66 -7.50 2.61
CA GLU A 84 -18.66 -8.09 3.95
C GLU A 84 -17.72 -9.31 3.96
N CYS A 85 -16.80 -9.35 4.92
CA CYS A 85 -15.95 -10.50 5.14
C CYS A 85 -16.70 -11.55 5.98
N GLU A 86 -16.35 -12.83 5.84
CA GLU A 86 -16.92 -13.93 6.64
C GLU A 86 -16.71 -13.74 8.16
N CYS A 87 -15.75 -12.91 8.57
CA CYS A 87 -15.58 -12.51 9.97
C CYS A 87 -16.59 -11.45 10.48
N GLY A 88 -17.53 -11.01 9.63
CA GLY A 88 -18.55 -10.01 9.94
C GLY A 88 -18.12 -8.55 9.74
N SER A 89 -16.88 -8.29 9.29
CA SER A 89 -16.42 -6.93 9.03
C SER A 89 -16.88 -6.40 7.66
N ILE A 90 -17.33 -5.14 7.63
CA ILE A 90 -17.62 -4.42 6.38
C ILE A 90 -16.35 -3.70 5.92
N ASN A 91 -15.86 -4.06 4.74
CA ASN A 91 -14.62 -3.54 4.18
C ASN A 91 -14.91 -2.58 3.04
N HIS A 92 -14.59 -1.29 3.23
CA HIS A 92 -14.41 -0.34 2.13
C HIS A 92 -13.03 -0.58 1.50
N ARG A 93 -12.97 -0.84 0.19
CA ARG A 93 -11.75 -1.28 -0.52
C ARG A 93 -10.52 -0.44 -0.21
N ASP A 94 -10.64 0.87 -0.34
CA ASP A 94 -9.49 1.77 -0.24
C ASP A 94 -9.02 1.90 1.21
N LEU A 95 -9.96 1.96 2.17
CA LEU A 95 -9.66 1.98 3.60
C LEU A 95 -9.04 0.66 4.06
N ASN A 96 -9.57 -0.47 3.60
CA ASN A 96 -9.06 -1.80 3.90
C ASN A 96 -7.62 -1.96 3.36
N SER A 97 -7.39 -1.57 2.11
CA SER A 97 -6.05 -1.59 1.51
C SER A 97 -5.09 -0.67 2.26
N ALA A 98 -5.50 0.55 2.63
CA ALA A 98 -4.68 1.46 3.42
C ALA A 98 -4.28 0.86 4.79
N LYS A 99 -5.22 0.22 5.51
CA LYS A 99 -4.95 -0.48 6.77
C LYS A 99 -3.94 -1.61 6.58
N ASN A 100 -4.09 -2.41 5.52
CA ASN A 100 -3.17 -3.50 5.21
C ASN A 100 -1.76 -3.00 4.85
N ILE A 101 -1.67 -1.91 4.07
CA ILE A 101 -0.39 -1.25 3.75
C ILE A 101 0.30 -0.75 5.02
N LEU A 102 -0.44 -0.08 5.91
CA LEU A 102 0.10 0.38 7.19
C LEU A 102 0.59 -0.79 8.06
N ALA A 103 -0.19 -1.87 8.15
CA ALA A 103 0.17 -3.06 8.90
C ALA A 103 1.46 -3.72 8.36
N LEU A 104 1.64 -3.77 7.02
CA LEU A 104 2.87 -4.23 6.40
C LEU A 104 4.06 -3.33 6.75
N GLY A 105 3.88 -2.00 6.76
CA GLY A 105 4.90 -1.04 7.17
C GLY A 105 5.36 -1.27 8.60
N HIS A 106 4.42 -1.41 9.55
CA HIS A 106 4.75 -1.72 10.95
C HIS A 106 5.49 -3.04 11.13
N LYS A 107 5.09 -4.10 10.41
CA LYS A 107 5.80 -5.39 10.44
C LYS A 107 7.23 -5.26 9.93
N ARG A 108 7.46 -4.49 8.87
CA ARG A 108 8.79 -4.27 8.28
C ARG A 108 9.71 -3.50 9.24
N LEU A 109 9.17 -2.49 9.93
CA LEU A 109 9.90 -1.74 10.96
C LEU A 109 10.27 -2.60 12.17
N ALA A 110 9.42 -3.56 12.56
CA ALA A 110 9.73 -4.49 13.64
C ALA A 110 10.88 -5.47 13.30
N VAL A 111 11.18 -5.69 12.02
CA VAL A 111 12.19 -6.67 11.55
C VAL A 111 13.58 -6.05 11.34
N GLY A 112 13.75 -4.73 11.50
CA GLY A 112 15.09 -4.15 11.61
C GLY A 112 15.18 -2.72 11.12
N ILE A 113 15.35 -1.79 12.06
CA ILE A 113 16.05 -0.53 11.78
C ILE A 113 17.54 -0.86 11.80
N ASN A 114 18.11 -1.24 10.65
CA ASN A 114 19.54 -1.02 10.47
C ASN A 114 19.73 0.48 10.27
N LEU A 115 19.88 1.19 11.38
CA LEU A 115 20.42 2.55 11.36
C LEU A 115 21.71 2.44 10.56
N LEU A 116 21.76 3.08 9.40
CA LEU A 116 23.01 3.34 8.70
C LEU A 116 23.85 4.18 9.66
N SER A 117 24.69 3.51 10.43
CA SER A 117 25.80 4.11 11.15
C SER A 117 26.72 4.72 10.10
N GLY A 118 26.52 6.01 9.84
CA GLY A 118 27.48 6.82 9.12
C GLY A 118 28.77 6.90 9.93
N GLY A 119 29.85 6.43 9.32
CA GLY A 119 31.23 6.77 9.65
C GLY A 119 31.84 7.55 8.50
#